data_AF-A0A448ZAM8-F1
#
_entry.id   AF-A0A448ZAM8-F1
#
_cell.length_a   1.000
_cell.length_b   1.000
_cell.length_c   1.000
_cell.angle_alpha   90.00
_cell.angle_beta   90.00
_cell.angle_gamma   90.00
#
_symmetry.space_group_name_H-M   'P 1'
#
loop_
_entity.id
_entity.type
_entity.pdbx_description
1 polymer ?
#
loop_
_entity_poly.entity_id
_entity_poly.type
_entity_poly.pdbx_seq_one_letter_code
_entity_poly.pdbx_strand_id
1 'polypeptide(L)'
;MTRYSCGLVCALAMVTPDVASCFAPQPASLSRPTAMVAGTTLFAEGESESEGQFNWLEEWAMQGKDAVALMKVQERTQRVMLAQMTEDRIYEITKLLDAMVDEATGEISESDLPKAKELAVQTRNLQKEYKDLVTGEPSTLLDTFQNLKLGEEDE
;
A
#
# COMPACT_ATOMS: atom_id res chain seq x y z
N MET A 1 -12.02 7.13 19.84
CA MET A 1 -11.93 8.38 19.07
C MET A 1 -10.54 8.97 19.27
N THR A 2 -9.60 8.60 18.41
CA THR A 2 -8.28 9.23 18.36
C THR A 2 -7.79 9.16 16.92
N ARG A 3 -7.31 10.29 16.43
CA ARG A 3 -6.98 10.58 15.03
C ARG A 3 -5.70 9.85 14.63
N TYR A 4 -5.66 9.25 13.44
CA TYR A 4 -4.42 8.82 12.79
C TYR A 4 -4.17 9.73 11.60
N SER A 5 -3.15 10.56 11.77
CA SER A 5 -2.65 11.51 10.80
C SER A 5 -1.44 10.91 10.09
N CYS A 6 -1.51 10.91 8.76
CA CYS A 6 -0.46 11.32 7.83
C CYS A 6 0.99 10.94 8.15
N GLY A 7 1.61 10.11 7.29
CA GLY A 7 3.05 9.99 7.27
C GLY A 7 3.60 8.92 6.33
N LEU A 8 3.46 9.09 5.01
CA LEU A 8 4.38 8.45 4.06
C LEU A 8 4.59 9.32 2.81
N VAL A 9 5.19 10.49 3.02
CA VAL A 9 5.86 11.25 1.96
C VAL A 9 7.35 11.21 2.29
N CYS A 10 8.12 10.41 1.55
CA CYS A 10 9.53 10.64 1.20
C CYS A 10 10.22 9.33 0.85
N ALA A 11 10.16 8.92 -0.41
CA ALA A 11 11.21 8.12 -1.02
C ALA A 11 11.08 8.20 -2.54
N LEU A 12 11.49 9.32 -3.14
CA LEU A 12 12.07 9.33 -4.49
C LEU A 12 12.69 10.70 -4.78
N ALA A 13 13.90 10.92 -4.29
CA ALA A 13 14.78 11.95 -4.82
C ALA A 13 16.22 11.43 -4.75
N MET A 14 16.99 11.81 -5.77
CA MET A 14 18.46 11.69 -5.90
C MET A 14 18.97 10.52 -6.75
N VAL A 15 18.96 10.75 -8.07
CA VAL A 15 20.00 10.27 -8.99
C VAL A 15 20.57 11.49 -9.71
N THR A 16 21.77 11.92 -9.32
CA THR A 16 22.79 12.56 -10.19
C THR A 16 24.18 12.35 -9.58
N PRO A 17 25.18 11.95 -10.37
CA PRO A 17 26.57 12.24 -10.02
C PRO A 17 27.35 12.82 -11.22
N ASP A 18 27.86 14.05 -11.07
CA ASP A 18 29.01 14.68 -11.75
C ASP A 18 29.09 16.09 -11.13
N VAL A 19 30.16 16.65 -10.56
CA VAL A 19 31.56 16.73 -10.99
C VAL A 19 32.43 17.16 -9.78
N ALA A 20 33.70 16.75 -9.80
CA ALA A 20 34.91 17.46 -9.34
C ALA A 20 35.16 17.87 -7.86
N SER A 21 36.18 17.19 -7.29
CA SER A 21 37.46 17.73 -6.79
C SER A 21 37.47 18.81 -5.69
N CYS A 22 38.05 18.48 -4.52
CA CYS A 22 39.33 19.05 -4.03
C CYS A 22 39.69 18.63 -2.57
N PHE A 23 40.96 18.25 -2.39
CA PHE A 23 41.83 18.52 -1.23
C PHE A 23 41.66 17.81 0.14
N ALA A 24 42.50 16.77 0.31
CA ALA A 24 43.53 16.58 1.35
C ALA A 24 43.16 16.36 2.87
N PRO A 25 44.05 15.70 3.65
CA PRO A 25 43.65 14.84 4.78
C PRO A 25 44.16 15.24 6.19
N GLN A 26 43.64 14.50 7.20
CA GLN A 26 44.15 14.24 8.58
C GLN A 26 43.94 15.30 9.70
N PRO A 27 44.10 14.96 11.00
CA PRO A 27 43.85 13.70 11.73
C PRO A 27 43.07 13.88 13.06
N ALA A 28 42.78 12.74 13.70
CA ALA A 28 42.11 12.57 14.99
C ALA A 28 42.71 13.34 16.19
N SER A 29 41.86 13.76 17.14
CA SER A 29 42.09 13.53 18.59
C SER A 29 40.90 13.91 19.50
N LEU A 30 40.68 13.04 20.49
CA LEU A 30 40.29 13.29 21.89
C LEU A 30 38.82 13.60 22.31
N SER A 31 38.22 12.53 22.85
CA SER A 31 37.56 12.42 24.18
C SER A 31 36.32 13.24 24.56
N ARG A 32 35.16 12.57 24.46
CA ARG A 32 34.10 12.27 25.47
C ARG A 32 33.68 13.36 26.49
N PRO A 33 32.35 13.50 26.73
CA PRO A 33 31.75 12.62 27.74
C PRO A 33 30.39 12.00 27.39
N THR A 34 30.16 10.91 28.10
CA THR A 34 29.01 10.04 28.29
C THR A 34 27.64 10.75 28.33
N ALA A 35 26.76 10.41 27.39
CA ALA A 35 25.32 10.48 27.59
C ALA A 35 24.78 9.04 27.54
N MET A 36 24.36 8.53 28.70
CA MET A 36 23.51 7.36 28.76
C MET A 36 22.15 7.73 28.17
N VAL A 37 21.81 7.15 27.02
CA VAL A 37 20.42 6.96 26.63
C VAL A 37 20.20 5.46 26.52
N ALA A 38 19.57 4.93 27.55
CA ALA A 38 18.90 3.64 27.52
C ALA A 38 17.78 3.73 26.48
N GLY A 39 18.10 3.35 25.25
CA GLY A 39 17.13 3.12 24.18
C GLY A 39 17.00 1.62 24.00
N THR A 40 16.22 0.97 24.85
CA THR A 40 15.69 -0.37 24.60
C THR A 40 14.68 -0.26 23.46
N THR A 41 15.15 -0.11 22.22
CA THR A 41 14.32 -0.39 21.05
C THR A 41 14.33 -1.90 20.84
N LEU A 42 13.62 -2.56 21.76
CA LEU A 42 12.73 -3.67 21.44
C LEU A 42 11.73 -3.15 20.40
N PHE A 43 12.15 -3.08 19.14
CA PHE A 43 11.22 -3.36 18.06
C PHE A 43 11.37 -4.86 17.85
N ALA A 44 10.59 -5.59 18.64
CA ALA A 44 10.24 -6.95 18.26
C ALA A 44 9.75 -6.85 16.82
N GLU A 45 10.49 -7.56 15.96
CA GLU A 45 10.07 -7.96 14.64
C GLU A 45 8.64 -8.49 14.80
N GLY A 46 7.66 -7.67 14.41
CA GLY A 46 6.40 -8.20 13.96
C GLY A 46 6.68 -8.77 12.59
N GLU A 47 7.23 -9.98 12.55
CA GLU A 47 7.11 -10.87 11.41
C GLU A 47 5.61 -10.95 11.10
N SER A 48 5.13 -10.12 10.18
CA SER A 48 3.84 -10.34 9.57
C SER A 48 4.06 -11.42 8.52
N GLU A 49 3.97 -12.68 8.95
CA GLU A 49 3.81 -13.84 8.07
C GLU A 49 2.55 -13.63 7.20
N SER A 50 2.71 -12.93 6.09
CA SER A 50 1.78 -12.92 4.96
C SER A 50 2.52 -12.82 3.62
N GLU A 51 3.81 -13.18 3.59
CA GLU A 51 4.71 -13.01 2.43
C GLU A 51 4.23 -13.76 1.17
N GLY A 52 3.25 -14.65 1.27
CA GLY A 52 2.70 -15.39 0.12
C GLY A 52 1.24 -15.12 -0.24
N GLN A 53 0.47 -14.37 0.57
CA GLN A 53 -1.00 -14.36 0.42
C GLN A 53 -1.48 -13.57 -0.81
N PHE A 54 -0.65 -12.65 -1.31
CA PHE A 54 -1.02 -11.75 -2.41
C PHE A 54 0.09 -11.52 -3.44
N ASN A 55 0.78 -12.59 -3.86
CA ASN A 55 1.83 -12.52 -4.89
C ASN A 55 1.35 -11.84 -6.20
N TRP A 56 0.04 -11.89 -6.48
CA TRP A 56 -0.57 -11.25 -7.64
C TRP A 56 -0.62 -9.70 -7.54
N LEU A 57 -0.59 -9.10 -6.35
CA LEU A 57 -0.57 -7.63 -6.19
C LEU A 57 0.73 -7.06 -6.78
N GLU A 58 1.86 -7.64 -6.37
CA GLU A 58 3.19 -7.25 -6.85
C GLU A 58 3.33 -7.50 -8.36
N GLU A 59 2.84 -8.65 -8.83
CA GLU A 59 2.88 -8.99 -10.26
C GLU A 59 2.14 -7.95 -11.12
N TRP A 60 0.93 -7.56 -10.74
CA TRP A 60 0.15 -6.57 -11.50
C TRP A 60 0.74 -5.17 -11.41
N ALA A 61 1.27 -4.78 -10.24
CA ALA A 61 1.96 -3.50 -10.08
C ALA A 61 3.20 -3.41 -10.98
N MET A 62 3.95 -4.50 -11.12
CA MET A 62 5.11 -4.58 -12.01
C MET A 62 4.72 -4.51 -13.48
N GLN A 63 3.63 -5.16 -13.88
CA GLN A 63 3.10 -5.08 -15.26
C GLN A 63 2.71 -3.64 -15.65
N GLY A 64 2.13 -2.89 -14.71
CA GLY A 64 1.65 -1.53 -14.96
C GLY A 64 2.67 -0.41 -14.84
N LYS A 65 3.85 -0.69 -14.28
CA LYS A 65 4.86 0.31 -13.93
C LYS A 65 5.15 1.30 -15.06
N ASP A 66 5.37 0.81 -16.27
CA ASP A 66 5.73 1.67 -17.41
C ASP A 66 4.55 2.50 -17.90
N ALA A 67 3.34 1.92 -17.95
CA ALA A 67 2.13 2.63 -18.33
C ALA A 67 1.79 3.74 -17.33
N VAL A 68 1.82 3.43 -16.03
CA VAL A 68 1.60 4.41 -14.97
C VAL A 68 2.69 5.47 -14.96
N ALA A 69 3.95 5.13 -15.24
CA ALA A 69 5.05 6.10 -15.27
C ALA A 69 4.84 7.21 -16.31
N LEU A 70 4.19 6.90 -17.45
CA LEU A 70 3.88 7.86 -18.52
C LEU A 70 2.71 8.80 -18.20
N MET A 71 1.93 8.52 -17.15
CA MET A 71 0.78 9.33 -16.74
C MET A 71 1.19 10.60 -15.98
N LYS A 72 0.27 11.56 -15.91
CA LYS A 72 0.46 12.78 -15.12
C LYS A 72 0.57 12.45 -13.64
N VAL A 73 1.42 13.20 -12.91
CA VAL A 73 1.65 13.01 -11.47
C VAL A 73 0.33 12.93 -10.68
N GLN A 74 -0.62 13.82 -10.97
CA GLN A 74 -1.92 13.85 -10.29
C GLN A 74 -2.72 12.55 -10.48
N GLU A 75 -2.76 12.01 -11.70
CA GLU A 75 -3.46 10.77 -11.99
C GLU A 75 -2.78 9.58 -11.30
N ARG A 76 -1.44 9.53 -11.32
CA ARG A 76 -0.68 8.49 -10.61
C ARG A 76 -0.97 8.50 -9.11
N THR A 77 -1.00 9.68 -8.49
CA THR A 77 -1.32 9.82 -7.07
C THR A 77 -2.74 9.34 -6.76
N GLN A 78 -3.72 9.66 -7.62
CA GLN A 78 -5.09 9.19 -7.46
C GLN A 78 -5.18 7.66 -7.57
N ARG A 79 -4.51 7.08 -8.58
CA ARG A 79 -4.46 5.62 -8.77
C ARG A 79 -3.82 4.91 -7.58
N VAL A 80 -2.69 5.41 -7.07
CA VAL A 80 -2.02 4.85 -5.89
C VAL A 80 -2.90 4.93 -4.65
N MET A 81 -3.54 6.07 -4.41
CA MET A 81 -4.46 6.24 -3.28
C MET A 81 -5.63 5.26 -3.33
N LEU A 82 -6.28 5.14 -4.50
CA LEU A 82 -7.40 4.22 -4.69
C LEU A 82 -6.95 2.75 -4.61
N ALA A 83 -5.78 2.42 -5.14
CA ALA A 83 -5.22 1.07 -5.08
C ALA A 83 -4.97 0.64 -3.62
N GLN A 84 -4.38 1.51 -2.80
CA GLN A 84 -4.18 1.24 -1.36
C GLN A 84 -5.51 0.99 -0.66
N MET A 85 -6.50 1.86 -0.86
CA MET A 85 -7.83 1.69 -0.25
C MET A 85 -8.51 0.38 -0.69
N THR A 86 -8.31 -0.01 -1.95
CA THR A 86 -8.85 -1.26 -2.50
C THR A 86 -8.15 -2.48 -1.91
N GLU A 87 -6.82 -2.42 -1.75
CA GLU A 87 -6.00 -3.47 -1.12
C GLU A 87 -6.40 -3.68 0.35
N ASP A 88 -6.50 -2.59 1.12
CA ASP A 88 -6.93 -2.64 2.53
C ASP A 88 -8.30 -3.32 2.64
N ARG A 89 -9.23 -2.99 1.72
CA ARG A 89 -10.57 -3.58 1.70
C ARG A 89 -10.57 -5.06 1.34
N ILE A 90 -9.73 -5.48 0.39
CA ILE A 90 -9.56 -6.90 0.03
C ILE A 90 -9.04 -7.68 1.25
N TYR A 91 -8.07 -7.12 1.96
CA TYR A 91 -7.51 -7.74 3.14
C TYR A 91 -8.53 -7.88 4.28
N GLU A 92 -9.33 -6.84 4.53
CA GLU A 92 -10.44 -6.90 5.49
C GLU A 92 -11.45 -7.99 5.14
N ILE A 93 -11.87 -8.09 3.88
CA ILE A 93 -12.84 -9.10 3.46
C ILE A 93 -12.25 -10.50 3.57
N THR A 94 -10.98 -10.68 3.22
CA THR A 94 -10.28 -11.96 3.35
C THR A 94 -10.24 -12.40 4.82
N LYS A 95 -9.92 -11.50 5.75
CA LYS A 95 -10.01 -11.77 7.19
C LYS A 95 -11.41 -12.17 7.65
N LEU A 96 -12.44 -11.51 7.11
CA LEU A 96 -13.83 -11.86 7.43
C LEU A 96 -14.20 -13.25 6.90
N LEU A 97 -13.70 -13.63 5.72
CA LEU A 97 -13.90 -14.96 5.16
C LEU A 97 -13.17 -16.02 5.97
N ASP A 98 -11.91 -15.76 6.35
CA ASP A 98 -11.13 -16.67 7.19
C ASP A 98 -11.80 -16.88 8.56
N ALA A 99 -12.39 -15.83 9.15
CA ALA A 99 -13.13 -15.92 10.40
C ALA A 99 -14.47 -16.69 10.29
N MET A 100 -14.98 -16.94 9.07
CA MET A 100 -16.17 -17.76 8.82
C MET A 100 -15.85 -19.24 8.61
N VAL A 101 -14.57 -19.58 8.42
CA VAL A 101 -14.13 -20.96 8.26
C VAL A 101 -13.98 -21.57 9.65
N ASP A 102 -14.63 -22.70 9.89
CA ASP A 102 -14.42 -23.48 11.11
C ASP A 102 -13.01 -24.11 11.07
N GLU A 103 -12.17 -23.80 12.06
CA GLU A 103 -10.78 -24.27 12.10
C GLU A 103 -10.64 -25.80 12.21
N ALA A 104 -11.66 -26.49 12.74
CA ALA A 104 -11.65 -27.94 12.93
C ALA A 104 -12.09 -28.70 11.69
N THR A 105 -13.03 -28.16 10.90
CA THR A 105 -13.56 -28.81 9.70
C THR A 105 -13.00 -28.23 8.39
N GLY A 106 -12.52 -26.99 8.42
CA GLY A 106 -12.16 -26.21 7.23
C GLY A 106 -13.38 -25.81 6.39
N GLU A 107 -14.60 -25.94 6.94
CA GLU A 107 -15.85 -25.68 6.23
C GLU A 107 -16.54 -24.41 6.75
N ILE A 108 -17.32 -23.78 5.88
CA ILE A 108 -18.16 -22.64 6.23
C ILE A 108 -19.57 -23.17 6.53
N SER A 109 -20.17 -22.70 7.62
CA SER A 109 -21.53 -23.10 8.02
C SER A 109 -22.56 -22.80 6.92
N GLU A 110 -23.59 -23.63 6.77
CA GLU A 110 -24.65 -23.39 5.77
C GLU A 110 -25.35 -22.05 5.95
N SER A 111 -25.43 -21.56 7.20
CA SER A 111 -25.99 -20.23 7.52
C SER A 111 -25.12 -19.08 7.04
N ASP A 112 -23.80 -19.24 7.03
CA ASP A 112 -22.85 -18.20 6.62
C ASP A 112 -22.48 -18.29 5.14
N LEU A 113 -22.77 -19.41 4.49
CA LEU A 113 -22.48 -19.69 3.08
C LEU A 113 -23.01 -18.59 2.11
N PRO A 114 -24.23 -18.04 2.26
CA PRO A 114 -24.70 -16.93 1.43
C PRO A 114 -23.83 -15.67 1.57
N LYS A 115 -23.42 -15.35 2.80
CA LYS A 115 -22.59 -14.18 3.11
C LYS A 115 -21.16 -14.37 2.62
N ALA A 116 -20.59 -15.56 2.81
CA ALA A 116 -19.28 -15.90 2.29
C ALA A 116 -19.24 -15.80 0.75
N LYS A 117 -20.29 -16.25 0.05
CA LYS A 117 -20.42 -16.07 -1.40
C LYS A 117 -20.47 -14.60 -1.80
N GLU A 118 -21.23 -13.78 -1.08
CA GLU A 118 -21.29 -12.34 -1.33
C GLU A 118 -19.92 -11.68 -1.17
N LEU A 119 -19.24 -11.95 -0.06
CA LEU A 119 -17.90 -11.44 0.21
C LEU A 119 -16.86 -11.91 -0.81
N ALA A 120 -16.94 -13.16 -1.28
CA ALA A 120 -16.07 -13.68 -2.34
C ALA A 120 -16.31 -12.96 -3.67
N VAL A 121 -17.56 -12.64 -4.02
CA VAL A 121 -17.89 -11.85 -5.21
C VAL A 121 -17.36 -10.42 -5.08
N GLN A 122 -17.55 -9.79 -3.91
CA GLN A 122 -17.00 -8.46 -3.64
C GLN A 122 -15.47 -8.45 -3.78
N THR A 123 -14.79 -9.46 -3.25
CA THR A 123 -13.33 -9.59 -3.35
C THR A 123 -12.87 -9.69 -4.80
N ARG A 124 -13.53 -10.49 -5.63
CA ARG A 124 -13.19 -10.60 -7.07
C ARG A 124 -13.38 -9.29 -7.82
N ASN A 125 -14.43 -8.54 -7.50
CA ASN A 125 -14.67 -7.23 -8.10
C ASN A 125 -13.58 -6.23 -7.69
N LEU A 126 -13.21 -6.22 -6.42
CA LEU A 126 -12.12 -5.37 -5.91
C LEU A 126 -10.76 -5.77 -6.49
N GLN A 127 -10.48 -7.06 -6.67
CA GLN A 127 -9.27 -7.53 -7.35
C GLN A 127 -9.18 -6.99 -8.77
N LYS A 128 -10.29 -7.01 -9.51
CA LYS A 128 -10.35 -6.42 -10.85
C LYS A 128 -10.08 -4.91 -10.80
N GLU A 129 -10.77 -4.17 -9.94
CA GLU A 129 -10.58 -2.72 -9.83
C GLU A 129 -9.14 -2.36 -9.40
N TYR A 130 -8.55 -3.12 -8.47
CA TYR A 130 -7.14 -2.97 -8.10
C TYR A 130 -6.24 -3.16 -9.31
N LYS A 131 -6.45 -4.24 -10.07
CA LYS A 131 -5.69 -4.50 -11.29
C LYS A 131 -5.76 -3.32 -12.24
N ASP A 132 -6.96 -2.84 -12.53
CA ASP A 132 -7.18 -1.75 -13.49
C ASP A 132 -6.48 -0.45 -13.02
N LEU A 133 -6.47 -0.18 -11.71
CA LEU A 133 -5.76 0.95 -11.11
C LEU A 133 -4.25 0.86 -11.28
N VAL A 134 -3.65 -0.31 -11.00
CA VAL A 134 -2.19 -0.49 -11.01
C VAL A 134 -1.61 -0.76 -12.40
N THR A 135 -2.37 -1.35 -13.32
CA THR A 135 -1.93 -1.59 -14.71
C THR A 135 -2.00 -0.34 -15.59
N GLY A 136 -2.72 0.68 -15.15
CA GLY A 136 -2.97 1.88 -15.95
C GLY A 136 -4.19 1.76 -16.87
N GLU A 137 -4.98 0.69 -16.76
CA GLU A 137 -6.24 0.56 -17.49
C GLU A 137 -7.30 1.56 -16.99
N PRO A 138 -8.38 1.80 -17.74
CA PRO A 138 -9.52 2.56 -17.27
C PRO A 138 -10.17 1.86 -16.08
N SER A 139 -10.37 2.59 -14.98
CA SER A 139 -11.01 2.07 -13.76
C SER A 139 -12.27 2.86 -13.46
N THR A 140 -13.34 2.14 -13.13
CA THR A 140 -14.62 2.72 -12.70
C THR A 140 -14.44 3.55 -11.43
N LEU A 141 -13.57 3.11 -10.51
CA LEU A 141 -13.26 3.85 -9.28
C LEU A 141 -12.56 5.18 -9.56
N LEU A 142 -11.65 5.20 -10.54
CA LEU A 142 -10.98 6.43 -10.93
C LEU A 142 -11.96 7.42 -11.58
N ASP A 143 -12.82 6.94 -12.48
CA ASP A 143 -13.82 7.77 -13.16
C ASP A 143 -14.81 8.38 -12.16
N THR A 144 -15.33 7.58 -11.22
CA THR A 144 -16.24 8.07 -10.18
C THR A 144 -15.56 9.10 -9.26
N PHE A 145 -14.30 8.88 -8.88
CA PHE A 145 -13.54 9.84 -8.08
C PHE A 145 -13.32 11.18 -8.81
N GLN A 146 -13.04 11.13 -10.11
CA GLN A 146 -12.87 12.33 -10.93
C GLN A 146 -14.19 13.09 -11.11
N ASN A 147 -15.30 12.38 -11.31
CA ASN A 147 -16.63 12.97 -11.44
C ASN A 147 -17.11 13.63 -10.14
N LEU A 148 -16.79 13.05 -8.98
CA LEU A 148 -17.11 13.66 -7.69
C LEU A 148 -16.36 14.98 -7.46
N LYS A 149 -15.13 15.08 -7.94
CA LYS A 149 -14.31 16.29 -7.80
C LYS A 149 -14.77 17.43 -8.71
N LEU A 150 -15.44 17.12 -9.82
CA LEU A 150 -15.97 18.10 -10.78
C LEU A 150 -17.33 18.68 -10.36
N GLY A 151 -17.98 18.14 -9.33
CA GLY A 151 -19.27 18.62 -8.83
C GLY A 151 -19.20 19.78 -7.82
N GLU A 152 -18.01 20.27 -7.47
CA GLU A 152 -17.80 21.30 -6.43
C GLU A 152 -17.39 22.68 -6.98
N GLU A 153 -17.33 22.89 -8.30
CA GLU A 153 -16.85 24.17 -8.89
C GLU A 153 -17.96 25.13 -9.37
N ASP A 154 -19.24 24.85 -9.13
CA ASP A 154 -20.36 25.73 -9.51
C ASP A 154 -21.24 26.11 -8.29
N GLU A 155 -20.74 26.96 -7.37
CA GLU A 155 -21.58 27.84 -6.52
C GLU A 155 -20.90 29.18 -6.18
#